data_AF-A0A8J9X4R9-F1
#
_entry.id   AF-A0A8J9X4R9-F1
#
_cell.length_a   1.000
_cell.length_b   1.000
_cell.length_c   1.000
_cell.angle_alpha   90.00
_cell.angle_beta   90.00
_cell.angle_gamma   90.00
#
_symmetry.space_group_name_H-M   'P 1'
#
loop_
_entity.id
_entity.type
_entity.pdbx_description
1 polymer ?
#
loop_
_entity_poly.entity_id
_entity_poly.type
_entity_poly.pdbx_seq_one_letter_code
_entity_poly.pdbx_strand_id
1 'polypeptide(L)' 'MVLSGVKVIDGRDHLLGRLCSIVAKELLAGQKIVIVRCDEICISGS' A
#
# COMPACT_ATOMS: atom_id res chain seq x y z
N MET A 1 17.42 11.04 3.26
CA MET A 1 16.72 10.30 4.32
C MET A 1 16.41 8.92 3.74
N VAL A 2 17.35 7.98 3.87
CA VAL A 2 17.19 6.65 3.27
C VAL A 2 16.33 5.86 4.25
N LEU A 3 15.06 5.68 3.94
CA LEU A 3 14.18 4.79 4.68
C LEU A 3 14.65 3.36 4.39
N SER A 4 15.61 2.90 5.19
CA SER A 4 16.40 1.69 4.99
C SER A 4 15.64 0.38 5.27
N GLY A 5 14.35 0.44 5.58
CA GLY A 5 13.51 -0.71 5.91
C GLY A 5 12.40 -0.98 4.88
N VAL A 6 12.07 -2.26 4.70
CA VAL A 6 10.87 -2.67 3.93
C VAL A 6 9.63 -2.34 4.75
N LYS A 7 8.69 -1.59 4.16
CA LYS A 7 7.42 -1.22 4.81
C LYS A 7 6.38 -2.28 4.47
N VAL A 8 5.87 -2.97 5.49
CA VAL A 8 4.82 -3.99 5.32
C VAL A 8 3.47 -3.35 5.65
N ILE A 9 2.53 -3.45 4.72
CA ILE A 9 1.18 -2.90 4.83
C ILE A 9 0.17 -4.04 4.82
N ASP A 10 -0.75 -4.01 5.77
CA ASP A 10 -1.92 -4.89 5.79
C ASP A 10 -3.01 -4.33 4.86
N GLY A 11 -3.46 -5.15 3.90
CA GLY A 11 -4.52 -4.79 2.95
C GLY A 11 -5.94 -4.81 3.53
N ARG A 12 -6.15 -5.40 4.71
CA ARG A 12 -7.49 -5.50 5.33
C ARG A 12 -8.15 -4.14 5.53
N ASP A 13 -9.44 -4.04 5.19
CA ASP A 13 -10.28 -2.84 5.34
C ASP A 13 -9.74 -1.58 4.61
N HIS A 14 -8.73 -1.75 3.76
CA HIS A 14 -8.21 -0.66 2.95
C HIS A 14 -9.01 -0.53 1.66
N LEU A 15 -9.29 0.71 1.27
CA LEU A 15 -9.85 0.99 -0.06
C LEU A 15 -8.75 0.94 -1.11
N LEU A 16 -8.88 0.03 -2.09
CA LEU A 16 -7.89 -0.23 -3.13
C LEU A 16 -7.32 1.05 -3.75
N GLY A 17 -8.20 1.92 -4.27
CA GLY A 17 -7.77 3.16 -4.94
C GLY A 17 -7.02 4.13 -4.02
N ARG A 18 -7.43 4.23 -2.75
CA ARG A 18 -6.78 5.12 -1.77
C ARG A 18 -5.42 4.58 -1.36
N LEU A 19 -5.32 3.27 -1.09
CA LEU A 19 -4.07 2.60 -0.76
C LEU A 19 -3.06 2.73 -1.91
N CYS A 20 -3.49 2.42 -3.15
CA CYS A 20 -2.62 2.48 -4.32
C CYS A 20 -2.03 3.88 -4.59
N SER A 21 -2.80 4.95 -4.38
CA SER A 21 -2.31 6.32 -4.57
C SER A 21 -1.16 6.67 -3.62
N ILE A 22 -1.27 6.28 -2.34
CA ILE A 22 -0.23 6.50 -1.34
C ILE A 22 1.00 5.63 -1.64
N VAL A 23 0.78 4.36 -1.96
CA VAL A 23 1.86 3.41 -2.30
C VAL A 23 2.64 3.89 -3.52
N ALA A 24 1.96 4.39 -4.56
CA ALA A 24 2.63 4.93 -5.75
C ALA A 24 3.57 6.09 -5.42
N LYS A 25 3.13 7.03 -4.57
CA LYS A 25 3.97 8.15 -4.13
C LYS A 25 5.21 7.68 -3.38
N GLU A 26 5.03 6.75 -2.44
CA GLU A 26 6.13 6.24 -1.63
C GLU A 26 7.13 5.42 -2.48
N LEU A 27 6.65 4.64 -3.45
CA LEU A 27 7.49 3.92 -4.40
C LEU A 27 8.38 4.88 -5.21
N LEU A 28 7.83 6.01 -5.69
CA LEU A 28 8.60 7.06 -6.38
C LEU A 28 9.63 7.74 -5.46
N ALA A 29 9.36 7.81 -4.16
CA ALA A 29 10.31 8.30 -3.16
C ALA A 29 11.42 7.27 -2.83
N GLY A 30 11.43 6.10 -3.49
CA GLY A 30 12.42 5.04 -3.29
C GLY A 30 12.10 4.11 -2.11
N GLN A 31 10.88 4.17 -1.56
CA GLN A 31 10.45 3.28 -0.48
C GLN A 31 10.16 1.88 -1.00
N LYS A 32 10.72 0.85 -0.36
CA LYS A 32 10.34 -0.54 -0.60
C LYS A 32 9.09 -0.88 0.21
N ILE A 33 8.04 -1.36 -0.45
CA ILE A 33 6.73 -1.67 0.15
C ILE A 33 6.32 -3.09 -0.19
N VAL A 34 5.74 -3.80 0.79
CA VAL A 34 5.11 -5.11 0.63
C VAL A 34 3.70 -5.02 1.18
N ILE A 35 2.70 -5.44 0.40
CA ILE A 35 1.30 -5.51 0.83
C ILE A 35 0.96 -6.98 1.11
N VAL A 36 0.37 -7.25 2.26
CA VAL A 36 -0.11 -8.58 2.68
C VAL A 36 -1.63 -8.57 2.81
N ARG A 37 -2.28 -9.76 2.77
CA ARG A 37 -3.75 -9.89 2.80
C ARG A 37 -4.45 -9.06 1.71
N CYS A 38 -4.02 -9.23 0.46
CA CYS A 38 -4.60 -8.51 -0.67
C CYS A 38 -6.06 -8.92 -0.98
N ASP A 39 -6.47 -10.08 -0.50
CA ASP A 39 -7.83 -10.63 -0.58
C ASP A 39 -8.84 -9.88 0.32
N GLU A 40 -8.36 -9.25 1.40
CA GLU A 40 -9.20 -8.46 2.32
C GLU A 40 -9.26 -6.96 1.94
N ILE A 41 -8.74 -6.59 0.76
CA ILE A 41 -8.79 -5.20 0.26
C ILE A 41 -10.20 -4.88 -0.25
N CYS A 42 -10.76 -3.78 0.22
CA CYS A 42 -12.06 -3.29 -0.21
C CYS A 42 -11.97 -2.54 -1.55
N ILE A 43 -12.82 -2.90 -2.50
CA ILE A 43 -13.04 -2.14 -3.73
C ILE A 43 -14.41 -1.47 -3.62
N SER A 44 -14.44 -0.14 -3.66
CA SER A 44 -15.70 0.60 -3.65
C SER A 44 -16.38 0.45 -5.00
N GLY A 45 -17.56 -0.16 -5.01
CA GLY A 45 -18.45 -0.31 -6.15
C GLY A 45 -19.74 -0.98 -5.67
N SER A 46 -20.88 -0.64 -6.29
CA SER A 46 -22.17 -1.28 -6.06
C SER A 46 -22.36 -2.48 -6.98
#